data_AF-A0A1L9WVH4-F1
#
_entry.id   AF-A0A1L9WVH4-F1
#
_cell.length_a   1.000
_cell.length_b   1.000
_cell.length_c   1.000
_cell.angle_alpha   90.00
_cell.angle_beta   90.00
_cell.angle_gamma   90.00
#
_symmetry.space_group_name_H-M   'P 1'
#
loop_
_entity.id
_entity.type
_entity.pdbx_description
1 polymer ?
#
loop_
_entity_poly.entity_id
_entity_poly.type
_entity_poly.pdbx_seq_one_letter_code
_entity_poly.pdbx_strand_id
1 'polypeptide(L)'
;MSEPTTSSSGHTPQDYYSSFTQKPSIQDKFRDIDDASNLKHYRALLQDPQARNFVLDFGNEDAWCAVNLDQEEIALLLRKQKPKCCGTRWINIWAPEQQKDLIKSITSHYGVSERLQGMMCTDPVERPSKPPVPAEPSRTSYSRHRDRLPSSRLNDLEEGNALRDLTNPEEISALASFRGLTFAHVIDQIWHFCSVDYGPRYTCVGYNSIYVIPGHEMDNGKDLPAGRRLWSWLILCDDGTVINMQENPFPGLSGPSEKEIKAVLGVVRRNLQLIFSGVSKHHPASSESESLVTIRVRPSPEACAEQTSIRQEDGPSLLFYYIFDDWVSSYALVAKREHKYGVALDRLRQNMLAKPVVDLIDELHWLGRRLAVLKRLYQSYELIMMRILQRQRSLHDKARYNYPQLALGQTMEDNESDDAQQQSMQNSFSLSSIPDDSVGVPLSSAAVARFERLVDRIKLYCLSEIETCLTEKENLTFLNFNLIALKDSQAVEKLTRITILLAKVTILFLPVSLMTGYFSTELQNVKGEYTITQYWASFGVIMFLSFVSLVFFGYVSDTVEGRPIYESLFQKFFRVSRSKISHSRKDIRDT
;
A
#
# COMPACT_ATOMS: atom_id res chain seq x y z
N MET A 1 -40.67 -16.94 -57.10
CA MET A 1 -40.97 -15.97 -56.02
C MET A 1 -40.68 -16.68 -54.72
N SER A 2 -39.46 -16.47 -54.23
CA SER A 2 -38.93 -17.14 -53.05
C SER A 2 -38.92 -16.10 -51.94
N GLU A 3 -39.64 -16.37 -50.85
CA GLU A 3 -39.67 -15.52 -49.66
C GLU A 3 -38.24 -15.33 -49.11
N PRO A 4 -37.79 -14.10 -48.87
CA PRO A 4 -36.53 -13.87 -48.20
C PRO A 4 -36.72 -14.16 -46.71
N THR A 5 -35.88 -15.06 -46.21
CA THR A 5 -35.61 -15.31 -44.81
C THR A 5 -35.45 -13.99 -44.05
N THR A 6 -36.28 -13.80 -43.04
CA THR A 6 -36.25 -12.68 -42.09
C THR A 6 -34.86 -12.49 -41.52
N SER A 7 -34.24 -11.37 -41.89
CA SER A 7 -33.02 -10.82 -41.29
C SER A 7 -33.24 -10.55 -39.81
N SER A 8 -32.30 -11.02 -38.98
CA SER A 8 -32.33 -10.88 -37.53
C SER A 8 -32.38 -9.40 -37.11
N SER A 9 -33.36 -9.05 -36.28
CA SER A 9 -33.56 -7.74 -35.69
C SER A 9 -32.36 -7.28 -34.87
N GLY A 10 -31.68 -6.22 -35.32
CA GLY A 10 -30.77 -5.45 -34.47
C GLY A 10 -31.60 -4.68 -33.44
N HIS A 11 -31.80 -5.26 -32.25
CA HIS A 11 -32.49 -4.59 -31.16
C HIS A 11 -31.63 -3.43 -30.65
N THR A 12 -32.20 -2.22 -30.61
CA THR A 12 -31.55 -1.09 -29.94
C THR A 12 -31.46 -1.35 -28.44
N PRO A 13 -30.50 -0.74 -27.70
CA PRO A 13 -30.45 -0.88 -26.24
C PRO A 13 -31.78 -0.51 -25.57
N GLN A 14 -32.48 0.50 -26.08
CA GLN A 14 -33.79 0.93 -25.58
C GLN A 14 -34.87 -0.16 -25.76
N ASP A 15 -34.87 -0.87 -26.88
CA ASP A 15 -35.76 -2.02 -27.11
C ASP A 15 -35.45 -3.19 -26.17
N TYR A 16 -34.16 -3.38 -25.84
CA TYR A 16 -33.74 -4.42 -24.90
C TYR A 16 -34.23 -4.15 -23.47
N TYR A 17 -34.10 -2.92 -22.98
CA TYR A 17 -34.57 -2.56 -21.63
C TYR A 17 -36.10 -2.45 -21.54
N SER A 18 -36.78 -1.99 -22.59
CA SER A 18 -38.25 -1.94 -22.62
C SER A 18 -38.91 -3.33 -22.72
N SER A 19 -38.19 -4.35 -23.19
CA SER A 19 -38.71 -5.71 -23.24
C SER A 19 -38.68 -6.47 -21.90
N PHE A 20 -38.33 -5.82 -20.78
CA PHE A 20 -38.49 -6.37 -19.44
C PHE A 20 -39.90 -6.10 -18.88
N THR A 21 -40.91 -6.75 -19.47
CA THR A 21 -42.32 -6.56 -19.07
C THR A 21 -42.65 -7.03 -17.65
N GLN A 22 -41.86 -7.96 -17.10
CA GLN A 22 -42.05 -8.49 -15.74
C GLN A 22 -41.66 -7.48 -14.64
N LYS A 23 -40.75 -6.54 -14.95
CA LYS A 23 -40.32 -5.47 -14.04
C LYS A 23 -40.08 -4.17 -14.82
N PRO A 24 -41.10 -3.30 -14.96
CA PRO A 24 -40.95 -2.05 -15.70
C PRO A 24 -39.95 -1.08 -15.04
N SER A 25 -39.63 -1.26 -13.75
CA SER A 25 -38.61 -0.50 -13.05
C SER A 25 -37.23 -0.57 -13.71
N ILE A 26 -36.90 -1.65 -14.42
CA ILE A 26 -35.64 -1.78 -15.17
C ILE A 26 -35.60 -0.75 -16.30
N GLN A 27 -36.70 -0.59 -17.03
CA GLN A 27 -36.80 0.38 -18.13
C GLN A 27 -36.62 1.82 -17.63
N ASP A 28 -37.20 2.16 -16.47
CA ASP A 28 -37.15 3.51 -15.92
C ASP A 28 -35.77 3.87 -15.33
N LYS A 29 -35.05 2.87 -14.81
CA LYS A 29 -33.74 3.05 -14.17
C LYS A 29 -32.60 3.17 -15.18
N PHE A 30 -32.65 2.45 -16.31
CA PHE A 30 -31.59 2.48 -17.31
C PHE A 30 -31.67 3.75 -18.17
N ARG A 31 -30.59 4.51 -18.22
CA ARG A 31 -30.48 5.73 -19.03
C ARG A 31 -29.16 5.78 -19.78
N ASP A 32 -29.20 6.40 -20.95
CA ASP A 32 -28.03 6.64 -21.79
C ASP A 32 -27.07 7.64 -21.13
N ILE A 33 -25.81 7.22 -20.93
CA ILE A 33 -24.74 8.05 -20.36
C ILE A 33 -23.92 8.78 -21.42
N ASP A 34 -24.19 8.55 -22.69
CA ASP A 34 -23.72 9.38 -23.79
C ASP A 34 -24.51 10.69 -23.91
N ASP A 35 -25.53 10.93 -23.07
CA ASP A 35 -26.07 12.26 -22.80
C ASP A 35 -25.29 12.95 -21.66
N ALA A 36 -24.77 14.14 -21.92
CA ALA A 36 -24.02 14.96 -20.97
C ALA A 36 -24.80 15.23 -19.65
N SER A 37 -26.13 15.36 -19.72
CA SER A 37 -26.97 15.60 -18.53
C SER A 37 -27.01 14.38 -17.62
N ASN A 38 -27.21 13.20 -18.21
CA ASN A 38 -27.20 11.92 -17.51
C ASN A 38 -25.81 11.59 -16.96
N LEU A 39 -24.75 11.85 -17.72
CA LEU A 39 -23.37 11.67 -17.25
C LEU A 39 -23.10 12.47 -15.97
N LYS A 40 -23.46 13.75 -15.96
CA LYS A 40 -23.28 14.61 -14.77
C LYS A 40 -24.10 14.11 -13.58
N HIS A 41 -25.34 13.68 -13.83
CA HIS A 41 -26.21 13.11 -12.80
C HIS A 41 -25.62 11.84 -12.18
N TYR A 42 -25.21 10.87 -13.02
CA TYR A 42 -24.61 9.63 -12.54
C TYR A 42 -23.27 9.86 -11.83
N ARG A 43 -22.43 10.80 -12.28
CA ARG A 43 -21.20 11.14 -11.56
C ARG A 43 -21.46 11.63 -10.14
N ALA A 44 -22.54 12.39 -9.92
CA ALA A 44 -22.94 12.81 -8.58
C ALA A 44 -23.45 11.61 -7.75
N LEU A 45 -24.24 10.72 -8.35
CA LEU A 45 -24.72 9.50 -7.68
C LEU A 45 -23.59 8.53 -7.31
N LEU A 46 -22.55 8.38 -8.14
CA LEU A 46 -21.39 7.55 -7.82
C LEU A 46 -20.59 8.07 -6.62
N GLN A 47 -20.70 9.36 -6.30
CA GLN A 47 -20.11 9.97 -5.10
C GLN A 47 -21.00 9.85 -3.87
N ASP A 48 -22.29 9.53 -4.06
CA ASP A 48 -23.26 9.43 -2.98
C ASP A 48 -22.93 8.23 -2.06
N PRO A 49 -22.81 8.43 -0.74
CA PRO A 49 -22.70 7.36 0.23
C PRO A 49 -23.85 6.33 0.17
N GLN A 50 -25.04 6.74 -0.29
CA GLN A 50 -26.23 5.88 -0.38
C GLN A 50 -26.23 4.96 -1.60
N ALA A 51 -25.33 5.17 -2.56
CA ALA A 51 -25.22 4.29 -3.73
C ALA A 51 -24.69 2.92 -3.31
N ARG A 52 -25.48 1.87 -3.58
CA ARG A 52 -25.20 0.47 -3.20
C ARG A 52 -24.61 -0.35 -4.33
N ASN A 53 -25.13 -0.18 -5.55
CA ASN A 53 -24.60 -0.84 -6.73
C ASN A 53 -24.91 -0.03 -8.00
N PHE A 54 -24.23 -0.34 -9.10
CA PHE A 54 -24.64 0.09 -10.43
C PHE A 54 -24.34 -0.97 -11.47
N VAL A 55 -25.07 -0.91 -12.58
CA VAL A 55 -24.81 -1.71 -13.78
C VAL A 55 -24.67 -0.77 -14.97
N LEU A 56 -23.53 -0.88 -15.66
CA LEU A 56 -23.23 -0.11 -16.88
C LEU A 56 -23.00 -1.09 -18.03
N ASP A 57 -23.89 -1.05 -19.02
CA ASP A 57 -23.74 -1.78 -20.27
C ASP A 57 -23.20 -0.82 -21.34
N PHE A 58 -22.10 -1.17 -21.99
CA PHE A 58 -21.54 -0.34 -23.05
C PHE A 58 -21.01 -1.14 -24.22
N GLY A 59 -21.08 -0.53 -25.40
CA GLY A 59 -20.46 -0.99 -26.64
C GLY A 59 -19.67 0.12 -27.30
N ASN A 60 -19.51 0.05 -28.61
CA ASN A 60 -18.83 1.10 -29.37
C ASN A 60 -19.70 2.37 -29.45
N GLU A 61 -20.99 2.18 -29.72
CA GLU A 61 -21.92 3.26 -30.05
C GLU A 61 -22.76 3.73 -28.87
N ASP A 62 -23.12 2.84 -27.94
CA ASP A 62 -24.08 3.13 -26.88
C ASP A 62 -23.54 2.76 -25.50
N ALA A 63 -23.89 3.54 -24.47
CA ALA A 63 -23.56 3.25 -23.08
C ALA A 63 -24.75 3.58 -22.16
N TRP A 64 -25.23 2.60 -21.41
CA TRP A 64 -26.47 2.69 -20.61
C TRP A 64 -26.20 2.26 -19.17
N CYS A 65 -26.60 3.09 -18.22
CA CYS A 65 -26.36 2.87 -16.80
C CYS A 65 -27.66 2.86 -16.00
N ALA A 66 -27.70 2.02 -14.96
CA ALA A 66 -28.67 2.05 -13.88
C ALA A 66 -27.97 1.91 -12.52
N VAL A 67 -28.52 2.54 -11.48
CA VAL A 67 -27.97 2.55 -10.12
C VAL A 67 -29.01 1.95 -9.16
N ASN A 68 -28.54 1.28 -8.10
CA ASN A 68 -29.36 0.66 -7.06
C ASN A 68 -30.41 -0.31 -7.63
N LEU A 69 -29.93 -1.33 -8.33
CA LEU A 69 -30.77 -2.46 -8.76
C LEU A 69 -30.92 -3.47 -7.64
N ASP A 70 -32.12 -4.04 -7.54
CA ASP A 70 -32.45 -5.09 -6.58
C ASP A 70 -32.01 -6.47 -7.08
N GLN A 71 -31.95 -7.45 -6.17
CA GLN A 71 -31.56 -8.83 -6.47
C GLN A 71 -32.34 -9.43 -7.66
N GLU A 72 -33.67 -9.29 -7.65
CA GLU A 72 -34.53 -9.83 -8.71
C GLU A 72 -34.30 -9.13 -10.05
N GLU A 73 -34.04 -7.82 -10.05
CA GLU A 73 -33.79 -7.06 -11.28
C GLU A 73 -32.48 -7.52 -11.93
N ILE A 74 -31.42 -7.68 -11.14
CA ILE A 74 -30.13 -8.20 -11.63
C ILE A 74 -30.26 -9.65 -12.09
N ALA A 75 -30.99 -10.50 -11.36
CA ALA A 75 -31.19 -11.88 -11.76
C ALA A 75 -31.92 -12.00 -13.11
N LEU A 76 -32.93 -11.15 -13.36
CA LEU A 76 -33.60 -11.08 -14.67
C LEU A 76 -32.65 -10.56 -15.76
N LEU A 77 -31.85 -9.55 -15.45
CA LEU A 77 -30.87 -8.96 -16.37
C LEU A 77 -29.78 -9.97 -16.79
N LEU A 78 -29.35 -10.85 -15.89
CA LEU A 78 -28.37 -11.91 -16.18
C LEU A 78 -28.98 -13.08 -16.96
N ARG A 79 -30.23 -13.45 -16.69
CA ARG A 79 -30.92 -14.54 -17.40
C ARG A 79 -31.22 -14.21 -18.85
N LYS A 80 -31.49 -12.93 -19.16
CA LYS A 80 -31.80 -12.49 -20.52
C LYS A 80 -30.52 -12.24 -21.30
N GLN A 81 -30.40 -12.83 -22.48
CA GLN A 81 -29.22 -12.66 -23.33
C GLN A 81 -28.98 -11.18 -23.64
N LYS A 82 -27.76 -10.71 -23.35
CA LYS A 82 -27.30 -9.35 -23.61
C LYS A 82 -27.31 -9.07 -25.13
N PRO A 83 -27.78 -7.90 -25.58
CA PRO A 83 -27.79 -7.57 -26.99
C PRO A 83 -26.35 -7.38 -27.50
N LYS A 84 -26.09 -7.74 -28.75
CA LYS A 84 -24.74 -7.66 -29.35
C LYS A 84 -24.19 -6.22 -29.41
N CYS A 85 -25.05 -5.21 -29.39
CA CYS A 85 -24.63 -3.81 -29.31
C CYS A 85 -23.97 -3.46 -27.97
N CYS A 86 -24.32 -4.15 -26.88
CA CYS A 86 -23.70 -3.99 -25.57
C CYS A 86 -22.61 -5.06 -25.40
N GLY A 87 -21.37 -4.72 -25.74
CA GLY A 87 -20.23 -5.66 -25.68
C GLY A 87 -19.85 -6.02 -24.25
N THR A 88 -19.84 -5.03 -23.36
CA THR A 88 -19.38 -5.16 -21.98
C THR A 88 -20.50 -4.82 -21.01
N ARG A 89 -20.63 -5.61 -19.94
CA ARG A 89 -21.49 -5.30 -18.80
C ARG A 89 -20.63 -5.12 -17.57
N TRP A 90 -20.68 -3.97 -16.94
CA TRP A 90 -19.96 -3.69 -15.70
C TRP A 90 -20.93 -3.66 -14.53
N ILE A 91 -20.77 -4.58 -13.59
CA ILE A 91 -21.52 -4.62 -12.34
C ILE A 91 -20.59 -4.18 -11.23
N ASN A 92 -20.93 -3.12 -10.51
CA ASN A 92 -20.16 -2.66 -9.38
C ASN A 92 -20.99 -2.68 -8.10
N ILE A 93 -20.45 -3.29 -7.05
CA ILE A 93 -21.12 -3.47 -5.75
C ILE A 93 -20.25 -2.82 -4.67
N TRP A 94 -20.82 -1.87 -3.93
CA TRP A 94 -20.18 -1.35 -2.72
C TRP A 94 -20.79 -2.01 -1.49
N ALA A 95 -19.99 -2.13 -0.43
CA ALA A 95 -20.45 -2.72 0.83
C ALA A 95 -21.09 -4.12 0.61
N PRO A 96 -20.31 -5.10 0.09
CA PRO A 96 -20.82 -6.44 -0.22
C PRO A 96 -21.50 -7.12 0.98
N GLU A 97 -21.10 -6.77 2.21
CA GLU A 97 -21.70 -7.28 3.44
C GLU A 97 -23.20 -6.94 3.58
N GLN A 98 -23.65 -5.86 2.94
CA GLN A 98 -25.06 -5.43 2.96
C GLN A 98 -25.89 -6.06 1.83
N GLN A 99 -25.24 -6.72 0.86
CA GLN A 99 -25.86 -7.20 -0.39
C GLN A 99 -25.57 -8.69 -0.64
N LYS A 100 -25.55 -9.50 0.43
CA LYS A 100 -25.16 -10.93 0.37
C LYS A 100 -26.01 -11.75 -0.61
N ASP A 101 -27.33 -11.55 -0.62
CA ASP A 101 -28.25 -12.33 -1.48
C ASP A 101 -28.12 -11.97 -2.97
N LEU A 102 -27.83 -10.69 -3.24
CA LEU A 102 -27.51 -10.19 -4.57
C LEU A 102 -26.20 -10.79 -5.09
N ILE A 103 -25.15 -10.81 -4.26
CA ILE A 103 -23.86 -11.42 -4.61
C ILE A 103 -24.05 -12.90 -4.90
N LYS A 104 -24.71 -13.65 -4.00
CA LYS A 104 -25.00 -15.09 -4.19
C LYS A 104 -25.71 -15.38 -5.49
N SER A 105 -26.69 -14.53 -5.86
CA SER A 105 -27.45 -14.68 -7.10
C SER A 105 -26.57 -14.51 -8.35
N ILE A 106 -25.68 -13.52 -8.34
CA ILE A 106 -24.72 -13.27 -9.43
C ILE A 106 -23.68 -14.40 -9.49
N THR A 107 -23.09 -14.76 -8.35
CA THR A 107 -22.01 -15.75 -8.29
C THR A 107 -22.49 -17.16 -8.64
N SER A 108 -23.71 -17.53 -8.25
CA SER A 108 -24.30 -18.81 -8.63
C SER A 108 -24.61 -18.89 -10.12
N HIS A 109 -24.96 -17.78 -10.79
CA HIS A 109 -25.17 -17.76 -12.23
C HIS A 109 -23.90 -18.12 -13.02
N TYR A 110 -22.73 -17.69 -12.54
CA TYR A 110 -21.44 -17.96 -13.17
C TYR A 110 -20.72 -19.21 -12.63
N GLY A 111 -21.33 -19.96 -11.71
CA GLY A 111 -20.77 -21.20 -11.16
C GLY A 111 -19.60 -20.99 -10.21
N VAL A 112 -19.56 -19.87 -9.48
CA VAL A 112 -18.57 -19.61 -8.43
C VAL A 112 -18.78 -20.57 -7.26
N SER A 113 -17.71 -21.17 -6.74
CA SER A 113 -17.80 -22.16 -5.66
C SER A 113 -18.39 -21.58 -4.37
N GLU A 114 -19.12 -22.40 -3.60
CA GLU A 114 -19.71 -21.98 -2.31
C GLU A 114 -18.67 -21.43 -1.34
N ARG A 115 -17.45 -21.99 -1.36
CA ARG A 115 -16.31 -21.49 -0.57
C ARG A 115 -15.97 -20.04 -0.94
N LEU A 116 -15.84 -19.76 -2.24
CA LEU A 116 -15.49 -18.41 -2.72
C LEU A 116 -16.64 -17.41 -2.48
N GLN A 117 -17.90 -17.85 -2.62
CA GLN A 117 -19.07 -17.06 -2.23
C GLN A 117 -19.07 -16.71 -0.74
N GLY A 118 -18.71 -17.67 0.12
CA GLY A 118 -18.56 -17.45 1.56
C GLY A 118 -17.50 -16.40 1.89
N MET A 119 -16.35 -16.45 1.20
CA MET A 119 -15.30 -15.44 1.35
C MET A 119 -15.75 -14.04 0.87
N MET A 120 -16.49 -13.96 -0.23
CA MET A 120 -17.02 -12.69 -0.77
C MET A 120 -18.07 -12.03 0.14
N CYS A 121 -18.84 -12.82 0.88
CA CYS A 121 -19.93 -12.35 1.75
C CYS A 121 -19.54 -12.25 3.23
N THR A 122 -18.24 -12.32 3.56
CA THR A 122 -17.79 -12.25 4.95
C THR A 122 -17.97 -10.84 5.51
N ASP A 123 -18.49 -10.73 6.73
CA ASP A 123 -18.66 -9.43 7.39
C ASP A 123 -17.30 -8.81 7.72
N PRO A 124 -17.09 -7.51 7.41
CA PRO A 124 -15.84 -6.81 7.68
C PRO A 124 -15.59 -6.71 9.19
N VAL A 125 -14.31 -6.62 9.57
CA VAL A 125 -13.92 -6.46 10.98
C VAL A 125 -14.35 -5.07 11.46
N GLU A 126 -15.22 -5.01 12.47
CA GLU A 126 -15.61 -3.76 13.11
C GLU A 126 -14.38 -3.14 13.79
N ARG A 127 -14.07 -1.88 13.45
CA ARG A 127 -12.98 -1.16 14.09
C ARG A 127 -13.49 -0.41 15.31
N PRO A 128 -12.85 -0.54 16.49
CA PRO A 128 -13.25 0.23 17.65
C PRO A 128 -13.12 1.72 17.34
N SER A 129 -14.21 2.47 17.54
CA SER A 129 -14.16 3.92 17.46
C SER A 129 -13.22 4.45 18.55
N LYS A 130 -12.61 5.62 18.27
CA LYS A 130 -11.80 6.38 19.22
C LYS A 130 -12.50 6.37 20.58
N PRO A 131 -11.83 5.99 21.69
CA PRO A 131 -12.51 5.92 22.98
C PRO A 131 -13.13 7.29 23.28
N PRO A 132 -14.39 7.34 23.77
CA PRO A 132 -15.02 8.59 24.14
C PRO A 132 -14.10 9.32 25.11
N VAL A 133 -13.91 10.63 24.87
CA VAL A 133 -13.14 11.51 25.75
C VAL A 133 -13.64 11.27 27.18
N PRO A 134 -12.78 10.88 28.14
CA PRO A 134 -13.23 10.66 29.51
C PRO A 134 -13.84 11.97 30.02
N ALA A 135 -15.10 11.93 30.42
CA ALA A 135 -15.70 13.04 31.14
C ALA A 135 -14.86 13.33 32.39
N GLU A 136 -14.56 14.61 32.64
CA GLU A 136 -13.80 15.05 33.80
C GLU A 136 -14.41 14.47 35.10
N PRO A 137 -13.62 13.79 35.95
CA PRO A 137 -14.16 13.25 37.18
C PRO A 137 -14.39 14.38 38.18
N SER A 138 -15.64 14.51 38.62
CA SER A 138 -16.02 15.32 39.77
C SER A 138 -15.33 14.80 41.03
N ARG A 139 -14.74 15.75 41.77
CA ARG A 139 -13.98 15.53 43.01
C ARG A 139 -14.90 15.04 44.13
N THR A 140 -14.66 13.84 44.68
CA THR A 140 -14.79 13.57 46.14
C THR A 140 -14.24 12.21 46.60
N SER A 141 -13.45 12.30 47.68
CA SER A 141 -13.10 11.36 48.75
C SER A 141 -12.49 9.97 48.49
N TYR A 142 -11.27 9.86 49.02
CA TYR A 142 -10.45 8.68 49.31
C TYR A 142 -11.17 7.48 49.93
N SER A 143 -10.93 6.30 49.36
CA SER A 143 -10.86 5.02 50.06
C SER A 143 -9.79 4.16 49.40
N ARG A 144 -8.84 3.65 50.20
CA ARG A 144 -7.72 2.82 49.76
C ARG A 144 -8.20 1.40 49.50
N HIS A 145 -8.18 0.97 48.24
CA HIS A 145 -8.00 -0.43 47.89
C HIS A 145 -6.97 -0.53 46.77
N ARG A 146 -5.89 -1.27 47.06
CA ARG A 146 -4.88 -1.70 46.09
C ARG A 146 -5.57 -2.68 45.15
N ASP A 147 -5.80 -2.28 43.91
CA ASP A 147 -6.10 -3.23 42.84
C ASP A 147 -5.31 -2.91 41.56
N ARG A 148 -4.75 -3.98 41.02
CA ARG A 148 -3.92 -4.06 39.84
C ARG A 148 -4.72 -3.62 38.61
N LEU A 149 -4.20 -2.67 37.86
CA LEU A 149 -4.65 -2.37 36.50
C LEU A 149 -4.27 -3.55 35.58
N PRO A 150 -5.21 -4.14 34.81
CA PRO A 150 -4.85 -4.95 33.66
C PRO A 150 -4.44 -4.00 32.53
N SER A 151 -3.15 -4.00 32.21
CA SER A 151 -2.65 -3.42 30.96
C SER A 151 -3.19 -4.26 29.81
N SER A 152 -4.05 -3.68 28.96
CA SER A 152 -4.44 -4.30 27.69
C SER A 152 -3.27 -4.25 26.72
N ARG A 153 -2.29 -5.14 26.92
CA ARG A 153 -1.40 -5.60 25.86
C ARG A 153 -2.02 -6.89 25.35
N LEU A 154 -2.64 -6.84 24.18
CA LEU A 154 -2.95 -8.06 23.42
C LEU A 154 -1.60 -8.59 22.93
N ASN A 155 -1.00 -9.41 23.78
CA ASN A 155 0.28 -10.07 23.60
C ASN A 155 0.18 -11.16 22.53
N ASP A 156 1.22 -11.19 21.72
CA ASP A 156 2.03 -12.35 21.37
C ASP A 156 1.38 -13.74 21.52
N LEU A 157 1.17 -14.40 20.37
CA LEU A 157 0.54 -15.73 20.24
C LEU A 157 1.38 -16.89 20.80
N GLU A 158 2.55 -16.62 21.39
CA GLU A 158 3.48 -17.66 21.87
C GLU A 158 3.45 -17.88 23.40
N GLU A 159 2.72 -17.07 24.16
CA GLU A 159 2.60 -17.23 25.63
C GLU A 159 1.28 -17.92 26.00
N GLY A 160 1.35 -19.22 26.33
CA GLY A 160 0.23 -20.09 26.72
C GLY A 160 -0.47 -19.74 28.05
N ASN A 161 -0.56 -18.47 28.43
CA ASN A 161 -1.20 -18.00 29.67
C ASN A 161 -2.70 -17.69 29.53
N ALA A 162 -3.24 -17.56 28.31
CA ALA A 162 -4.67 -17.28 28.09
C ALA A 162 -5.61 -18.47 28.40
N LEU A 163 -5.05 -19.68 28.55
CA LEU A 163 -5.80 -20.92 28.81
C LEU A 163 -6.13 -21.17 30.29
N ARG A 164 -5.54 -20.40 31.22
CA ARG A 164 -5.68 -20.67 32.67
C ARG A 164 -6.91 -20.04 33.33
N ASP A 165 -7.51 -19.02 32.72
CA ASP A 165 -8.65 -18.28 33.31
C ASP A 165 -10.02 -18.73 32.76
N LEU A 166 -10.06 -19.71 31.85
CA LEU A 166 -11.31 -20.24 31.31
C LEU A 166 -11.65 -21.57 32.00
N THR A 167 -12.77 -21.59 32.73
CA THR A 167 -13.25 -22.77 33.46
C THR A 167 -14.09 -23.71 32.58
N ASN A 168 -14.40 -23.31 31.34
CA ASN A 168 -15.29 -24.05 30.46
C ASN A 168 -14.53 -24.74 29.30
N PRO A 169 -14.54 -26.09 29.21
CA PRO A 169 -13.80 -26.84 28.18
C PRO A 169 -14.29 -26.59 26.74
N GLU A 170 -15.53 -26.16 26.55
CA GLU A 170 -16.07 -25.85 25.22
C GLU A 170 -15.56 -24.51 24.65
N GLU A 171 -15.38 -23.50 25.50
CA GLU A 171 -14.81 -22.20 25.10
C GLU A 171 -13.32 -22.32 24.76
N ILE A 172 -12.60 -23.16 25.51
CA ILE A 172 -11.20 -23.51 25.22
C ILE A 172 -11.09 -24.22 23.87
N SER A 173 -11.99 -25.15 23.57
CA SER A 173 -12.04 -25.85 22.28
C SER A 173 -12.41 -24.91 21.12
N ALA A 174 -13.32 -23.95 21.35
CA ALA A 174 -13.72 -22.95 20.36
C ALA A 174 -12.58 -21.96 20.04
N LEU A 175 -11.85 -21.47 21.06
CA LEU A 175 -10.68 -20.59 20.92
C LEU A 175 -9.46 -21.31 20.31
N ALA A 176 -9.26 -22.59 20.62
CA ALA A 176 -8.20 -23.41 20.04
C ALA A 176 -8.52 -23.89 18.61
N SER A 177 -9.78 -23.81 18.19
CA SER A 177 -10.20 -24.13 16.83
C SER A 177 -10.08 -22.91 15.92
N PHE A 178 -9.62 -23.09 14.68
CA PHE A 178 -9.71 -22.08 13.61
C PHE A 178 -11.15 -21.58 13.33
N ARG A 179 -12.18 -22.03 14.07
CA ARG A 179 -13.59 -21.66 13.89
C ARG A 179 -13.92 -20.21 14.24
N GLY A 180 -13.01 -19.47 14.88
CA GLY A 180 -13.18 -18.03 15.19
C GLY A 180 -12.56 -17.06 14.17
N LEU A 181 -11.69 -17.53 13.27
CA LEU A 181 -11.01 -16.68 12.29
C LEU A 181 -11.84 -16.58 11.01
N THR A 182 -12.57 -15.47 10.84
CA THR A 182 -13.27 -15.21 9.57
C THR A 182 -12.28 -14.73 8.51
N PHE A 183 -12.65 -14.89 7.23
CA PHE A 183 -11.85 -14.38 6.11
C PHE A 183 -11.52 -12.88 6.26
N ALA A 184 -12.47 -12.09 6.78
CA ALA A 184 -12.27 -10.67 7.06
C ALA A 184 -11.14 -10.39 8.06
N HIS A 185 -10.96 -11.25 9.08
CA HIS A 185 -9.84 -11.12 10.01
C HIS A 185 -8.50 -11.38 9.33
N VAL A 186 -8.44 -12.36 8.42
CA VAL A 186 -7.22 -12.68 7.68
C VAL A 186 -6.81 -11.52 6.77
N ILE A 187 -7.75 -10.95 6.01
CA ILE A 187 -7.45 -9.83 5.09
C ILE A 187 -7.14 -8.52 5.81
N ASP A 188 -7.69 -8.29 7.02
CA ASP A 188 -7.37 -7.11 7.83
C ASP A 188 -5.96 -7.21 8.46
N GLN A 189 -5.56 -8.42 8.90
CA GLN A 189 -4.23 -8.68 9.45
C GLN A 189 -3.14 -8.75 8.36
N ILE A 190 -3.42 -9.38 7.23
CA ILE A 190 -2.45 -9.63 6.16
C ILE A 190 -2.70 -8.67 5.01
N TRP A 191 -2.09 -7.48 5.07
CA TRP A 191 -2.28 -6.43 4.06
C TRP A 191 -1.84 -6.83 2.65
N HIS A 192 -0.91 -7.78 2.52
CA HIS A 192 -0.41 -8.30 1.24
C HIS A 192 -1.13 -9.59 0.80
N PHE A 193 -2.22 -9.96 1.47
CA PHE A 193 -3.03 -11.10 1.05
C PHE A 193 -3.60 -10.82 -0.34
N CYS A 194 -3.54 -11.82 -1.21
CA CYS A 194 -4.13 -11.80 -2.53
C CYS A 194 -4.65 -13.19 -2.89
N SER A 195 -5.72 -13.26 -3.68
CA SER A 195 -6.20 -14.51 -4.26
C SER A 195 -6.41 -14.36 -5.76
N VAL A 196 -6.17 -15.45 -6.49
CA VAL A 196 -6.47 -15.56 -7.91
C VAL A 196 -7.09 -16.93 -8.10
N ASP A 197 -8.35 -16.94 -8.51
CA ASP A 197 -9.17 -18.12 -8.64
C ASP A 197 -9.71 -18.20 -10.06
N TYR A 198 -9.60 -19.36 -10.68
CA TYR A 198 -10.13 -19.61 -12.02
C TYR A 198 -11.32 -20.54 -11.89
N GLY A 199 -12.43 -20.19 -12.55
CA GLY A 199 -13.58 -21.07 -12.73
C GLY A 199 -13.83 -21.35 -14.21
N PRO A 200 -14.76 -22.26 -14.54
CA PRO A 200 -15.05 -22.62 -15.93
C PRO A 200 -15.56 -21.42 -16.76
N ARG A 201 -16.23 -20.47 -16.11
CA ARG A 201 -16.85 -19.30 -16.75
C ARG A 201 -16.35 -17.96 -16.22
N TYR A 202 -15.33 -17.98 -15.36
CA TYR A 202 -14.83 -16.75 -14.73
C TYR A 202 -13.34 -16.79 -14.38
N THR A 203 -12.73 -15.61 -14.31
CA THR A 203 -11.44 -15.35 -13.67
C THR A 203 -11.68 -14.37 -12.53
N CYS A 204 -11.35 -14.74 -11.30
CA CYS A 204 -11.58 -13.94 -10.10
C CYS A 204 -10.26 -13.57 -9.44
N VAL A 205 -10.14 -12.31 -9.03
CA VAL A 205 -8.98 -11.75 -8.33
C VAL A 205 -9.46 -11.06 -7.07
N GLY A 206 -8.83 -11.38 -5.94
CA GLY A 206 -9.01 -10.70 -4.67
C GLY A 206 -7.73 -9.99 -4.27
N TYR A 207 -7.81 -8.71 -3.94
CA TYR A 207 -6.64 -7.93 -3.55
C TYR A 207 -6.96 -6.79 -2.59
N ASN A 208 -5.97 -6.44 -1.77
CA ASN A 208 -6.02 -5.27 -0.91
C ASN A 208 -5.52 -4.03 -1.66
N SER A 209 -6.22 -2.91 -1.52
CA SER A 209 -5.81 -1.59 -2.02
C SER A 209 -5.58 -0.62 -0.87
N ILE A 210 -4.56 0.24 -0.97
CA ILE A 210 -4.27 1.30 0.01
C ILE A 210 -4.61 2.67 -0.59
N TYR A 211 -5.45 3.43 0.10
CA TYR A 211 -5.85 4.79 -0.27
C TYR A 211 -5.34 5.81 0.73
N VAL A 212 -4.50 6.74 0.29
CA VAL A 212 -4.05 7.86 1.14
C VAL A 212 -5.06 9.00 1.04
N ILE A 213 -5.71 9.35 2.15
CA ILE A 213 -6.69 10.43 2.21
C ILE A 213 -5.97 11.72 2.64
N PRO A 214 -5.95 12.77 1.79
CA PRO A 214 -5.33 14.05 2.16
C PRO A 214 -6.04 14.67 3.36
N GLY A 215 -5.27 15.18 4.33
CA GLY A 215 -5.81 15.86 5.51
C GLY A 215 -6.46 14.96 6.57
N HIS A 216 -6.47 13.64 6.37
CA HIS A 216 -6.95 12.68 7.36
C HIS A 216 -5.92 11.58 7.62
N GLU A 217 -5.21 11.68 8.74
CA GLU A 217 -4.31 10.61 9.19
C GLU A 217 -5.12 9.55 9.92
N MET A 218 -5.34 8.41 9.26
CA MET A 218 -5.93 7.24 9.91
C MET A 218 -4.85 6.54 10.74
N ASP A 219 -5.13 6.35 12.03
CA ASP A 219 -4.22 5.64 12.94
C ASP A 219 -4.41 4.12 12.76
N ASN A 220 -3.59 3.53 11.89
CA ASN A 220 -3.48 2.07 11.75
C ASN A 220 -2.46 1.49 12.74
N GLY A 221 -1.97 2.27 13.71
CA GLY A 221 -0.85 1.92 14.57
C GLY A 221 0.52 2.30 13.98
N LYS A 222 1.59 2.00 14.72
CA LYS A 222 2.96 2.40 14.36
C LYS A 222 3.55 1.57 13.21
N ASP A 223 3.11 0.33 13.05
CA ASP A 223 3.73 -0.67 12.19
C ASP A 223 3.20 -0.63 10.75
N LEU A 224 1.98 -0.12 10.57
CA LEU A 224 1.26 -0.19 9.31
C LEU A 224 1.41 1.10 8.51
N PRO A 225 1.42 1.01 7.15
CA PRO A 225 1.44 2.17 6.29
C PRO A 225 0.30 3.16 6.58
N ALA A 226 0.56 4.43 6.33
CA ALA A 226 -0.47 5.46 6.34
C ALA A 226 -1.43 5.24 5.15
N GLY A 227 -2.73 5.31 5.42
CA GLY A 227 -3.78 5.17 4.41
C GLY A 227 -4.85 4.18 4.82
N ARG A 228 -5.93 4.12 4.05
CA ARG A 228 -7.03 3.18 4.28
C ARG A 228 -6.85 1.96 3.39
N ARG A 229 -6.67 0.81 4.03
CA ARG A 229 -6.67 -0.51 3.40
C ARG A 229 -8.12 -0.95 3.16
N LEU A 230 -8.44 -1.32 1.92
CA LEU A 230 -9.75 -1.86 1.52
C LEU A 230 -9.56 -3.12 0.68
N TRP A 231 -10.39 -4.13 0.93
CA TRP A 231 -10.42 -5.33 0.13
C TRP A 231 -11.33 -5.17 -1.10
N SER A 232 -10.87 -5.67 -2.25
CA SER A 232 -11.60 -5.62 -3.51
C SER A 232 -11.62 -7.00 -4.18
N TRP A 233 -12.78 -7.36 -4.73
CA TRP A 233 -12.95 -8.51 -5.63
C TRP A 233 -13.19 -8.02 -7.05
N LEU A 234 -12.49 -8.62 -8.00
CA LEU A 234 -12.63 -8.34 -9.42
C LEU A 234 -12.81 -9.64 -10.19
N ILE A 235 -13.92 -9.77 -10.92
CA ILE A 235 -14.29 -10.98 -11.64
C ILE A 235 -14.52 -10.63 -13.11
N LEU A 236 -13.88 -11.36 -14.01
CA LEU A 236 -14.17 -11.35 -15.45
C LEU A 236 -14.92 -12.62 -15.81
N CYS A 237 -16.07 -12.48 -16.46
CA CYS A 237 -16.93 -13.58 -16.90
C CYS A 237 -16.82 -13.84 -18.42
N ASP A 238 -17.21 -15.05 -18.83
CA ASP A 238 -17.16 -15.52 -20.22
C ASP A 238 -18.05 -14.74 -21.20
N ASP A 239 -19.14 -14.16 -20.71
CA ASP A 239 -20.10 -13.35 -21.48
C ASP A 239 -19.71 -11.86 -21.63
N GLY A 240 -18.50 -11.50 -21.21
CA GLY A 240 -18.01 -10.12 -21.21
C GLY A 240 -18.58 -9.26 -20.08
N THR A 241 -19.07 -9.89 -19.00
CA THR A 241 -19.43 -9.21 -17.76
C THR A 241 -18.21 -9.06 -16.85
N VAL A 242 -18.02 -7.87 -16.28
CA VAL A 242 -16.99 -7.58 -15.28
C VAL A 242 -17.68 -7.18 -13.99
N ILE A 243 -17.36 -7.87 -12.90
CA ILE A 243 -17.94 -7.62 -11.58
C ILE A 243 -16.84 -7.07 -10.67
N ASN A 244 -17.06 -5.90 -10.11
CA ASN A 244 -16.19 -5.31 -9.09
C ASN A 244 -16.96 -5.21 -7.77
N MET A 245 -16.38 -5.71 -6.68
CA MET A 245 -16.93 -5.58 -5.33
C MET A 245 -15.91 -4.90 -4.44
N GLN A 246 -16.32 -3.86 -3.73
CA GLN A 246 -15.42 -3.11 -2.85
C GLN A 246 -15.96 -3.10 -1.42
N GLU A 247 -15.10 -3.49 -0.48
CA GLU A 247 -15.37 -3.45 0.95
C GLU A 247 -15.82 -2.06 1.40
N ASN A 248 -16.76 -2.02 2.34
CA ASN A 248 -17.18 -0.77 2.96
C ASN A 248 -16.00 -0.15 3.71
N PRO A 249 -15.65 1.12 3.42
CA PRO A 249 -14.61 1.79 4.17
C PRO A 249 -14.90 1.83 5.66
N PHE A 250 -16.14 2.08 6.08
CA PHE A 250 -16.53 2.29 7.48
C PHE A 250 -17.44 1.18 8.00
N PRO A 251 -16.87 0.02 8.39
CA PRO A 251 -17.64 -1.04 9.02
C PRO A 251 -18.00 -0.69 10.48
N GLY A 252 -19.28 -0.87 10.86
CA GLY A 252 -19.76 -0.72 12.25
C GLY A 252 -20.81 0.37 12.49
N LEU A 253 -21.32 0.45 13.74
CA LEU A 253 -22.44 1.31 14.16
C LEU A 253 -22.08 2.79 14.40
N SER A 254 -20.81 3.09 14.68
CA SER A 254 -20.33 4.48 14.88
C SER A 254 -19.82 5.03 13.56
N GLY A 255 -20.74 5.51 12.72
CA GLY A 255 -20.42 6.15 11.45
C GLY A 255 -19.62 7.45 11.65
N PRO A 256 -18.60 7.72 10.81
CA PRO A 256 -17.91 9.01 10.81
C PRO A 256 -18.83 10.14 10.37
N SER A 257 -18.34 11.38 10.49
CA SER A 257 -19.05 12.54 9.97
C SER A 257 -19.29 12.42 8.47
N GLU A 258 -20.41 12.95 7.98
CA GLU A 258 -20.77 12.91 6.55
C GLU A 258 -19.68 13.56 5.66
N LYS A 259 -18.98 14.58 6.17
CA LYS A 259 -17.87 15.25 5.48
C LYS A 259 -16.68 14.31 5.28
N GLU A 260 -16.35 13.53 6.29
CA GLU A 260 -15.27 12.55 6.24
C GLU A 260 -15.62 11.41 5.28
N ILE A 261 -16.87 10.91 5.34
CA ILE A 261 -17.35 9.89 4.40
C ILE A 261 -17.22 10.38 2.95
N LYS A 262 -17.67 11.60 2.65
CA LYS A 262 -17.55 12.18 1.30
C LYS A 262 -16.08 12.35 0.88
N ALA A 263 -15.20 12.78 1.77
CA ALA A 263 -13.77 12.91 1.47
C ALA A 263 -13.12 11.55 1.14
N VAL A 264 -13.41 10.53 1.94
CA VAL A 264 -12.90 9.17 1.72
C VAL A 264 -13.46 8.58 0.44
N LEU A 265 -14.77 8.62 0.22
CA LEU A 265 -15.39 8.09 -0.99
C LEU A 265 -14.92 8.82 -2.25
N GLY A 266 -14.65 10.13 -2.15
CA GLY A 266 -14.06 10.91 -3.24
C GLY A 266 -12.69 10.40 -3.68
N VAL A 267 -11.86 9.93 -2.74
CA VAL A 267 -10.55 9.34 -3.05
C VAL A 267 -10.68 7.89 -3.52
N VAL A 268 -11.47 7.08 -2.80
CA VAL A 268 -11.62 5.64 -3.02
C VAL A 268 -12.32 5.33 -4.35
N ARG A 269 -13.37 6.09 -4.69
CA ARG A 269 -14.14 5.90 -5.94
C ARG A 269 -13.59 6.70 -7.13
N ARG A 270 -12.46 7.39 -6.97
CA ARG A 270 -11.85 8.24 -8.00
C ARG A 270 -11.53 7.46 -9.28
N ASN A 271 -10.87 6.31 -9.17
CA ASN A 271 -10.54 5.51 -10.35
C ASN A 271 -11.82 5.06 -11.08
N LEU A 272 -12.84 4.60 -10.34
CA LEU A 272 -14.14 4.22 -10.91
C LEU A 272 -14.80 5.38 -11.65
N GLN A 273 -14.72 6.61 -11.14
CA GLN A 273 -15.26 7.80 -11.81
C GLN A 273 -14.50 8.16 -13.09
N LEU A 274 -13.18 7.97 -13.11
CA LEU A 274 -12.35 8.18 -14.28
C LEU A 274 -12.70 7.16 -15.36
N ILE A 275 -12.80 5.88 -15.00
CA ILE A 275 -13.24 4.80 -15.90
C ILE A 275 -14.64 5.10 -16.42
N PHE A 276 -15.59 5.40 -15.53
CA PHE A 276 -16.98 5.70 -15.89
C PHE A 276 -17.08 6.88 -16.87
N SER A 277 -16.29 7.94 -16.65
CA SER A 277 -16.21 9.07 -17.57
C SER A 277 -15.61 8.66 -18.91
N GLY A 278 -14.57 7.83 -18.89
CA GLY A 278 -13.91 7.28 -20.07
C GLY A 278 -14.75 6.33 -20.91
N VAL A 279 -15.89 5.87 -20.39
CA VAL A 279 -16.89 5.07 -21.14
C VAL A 279 -17.89 5.97 -21.88
N SER A 280 -18.03 7.26 -21.56
CA SER A 280 -18.94 8.18 -22.27
C SER A 280 -18.29 8.84 -23.49
N LYS A 281 -19.06 9.16 -24.54
CA LYS A 281 -18.62 9.98 -25.70
C LYS A 281 -18.17 11.40 -25.29
N HIS A 282 -18.69 11.90 -24.17
CA HIS A 282 -18.49 13.29 -23.73
C HIS A 282 -17.26 13.49 -22.83
N HIS A 283 -16.26 12.62 -22.92
CA HIS A 283 -14.99 12.81 -22.21
C HIS A 283 -13.88 13.28 -23.16
N PRO A 284 -13.78 14.59 -23.47
CA PRO A 284 -12.60 15.11 -24.13
C PRO A 284 -11.42 15.01 -23.16
N ALA A 285 -10.30 14.47 -23.63
CA ALA A 285 -9.02 14.62 -22.95
C ALA A 285 -8.62 16.09 -23.07
N SER A 286 -9.05 16.90 -22.11
CA SER A 286 -9.06 18.36 -22.24
C SER A 286 -7.70 19.00 -21.92
N SER A 287 -6.75 18.23 -21.37
CA SER A 287 -5.41 18.71 -21.04
C SER A 287 -4.33 17.64 -21.23
N GLU A 288 -3.12 18.04 -21.62
CA GLU A 288 -1.91 17.19 -21.64
C GLU A 288 -1.63 16.55 -20.26
N SER A 289 -2.03 17.23 -19.18
CA SER A 289 -1.94 16.74 -17.80
C SER A 289 -2.85 15.53 -17.53
N GLU A 290 -3.94 15.41 -18.30
CA GLU A 290 -4.91 14.32 -18.19
C GLU A 290 -4.50 13.10 -19.01
N SER A 291 -3.50 13.18 -19.91
CA SER A 291 -3.10 12.07 -20.79
C SER A 291 -2.64 10.82 -20.01
N LEU A 292 -1.97 11.00 -18.87
CA LEU A 292 -1.54 9.91 -17.98
C LEU A 292 -2.68 9.26 -17.19
N VAL A 293 -3.84 9.92 -17.13
CA VAL A 293 -5.00 9.53 -16.31
C VAL A 293 -6.22 9.22 -17.17
N THR A 294 -6.18 9.56 -18.46
CA THR A 294 -7.28 9.35 -19.39
C THR A 294 -7.41 7.86 -19.67
N ILE A 295 -8.49 7.28 -19.16
CA ILE A 295 -8.84 5.89 -19.41
C ILE A 295 -9.80 5.86 -20.59
N ARG A 296 -9.48 5.09 -21.63
CA ARG A 296 -10.39 4.82 -22.75
C ARG A 296 -10.60 3.32 -22.89
N VAL A 297 -11.86 2.92 -22.78
CA VAL A 297 -12.31 1.52 -22.89
C VAL A 297 -13.09 1.29 -24.19
N ARG A 298 -13.40 2.36 -24.94
CA ARG A 298 -14.15 2.35 -26.21
C ARG A 298 -13.41 3.17 -27.30
N PRO A 299 -13.68 2.91 -28.58
CA PRO A 299 -13.27 3.79 -29.67
C PRO A 299 -13.72 5.24 -29.46
N SER A 300 -12.84 6.18 -29.77
CA SER A 300 -13.19 7.60 -29.85
C SER A 300 -13.67 7.92 -31.26
N PRO A 301 -14.80 8.61 -31.44
CA PRO A 301 -15.30 8.99 -32.76
C PRO A 301 -14.33 9.92 -33.53
N GLU A 302 -13.43 10.62 -32.82
CA GLU A 302 -12.44 11.54 -33.39
C GLU A 302 -11.06 10.92 -33.68
N ALA A 303 -10.85 9.63 -33.39
CA ALA A 303 -9.55 9.00 -33.63
C ALA A 303 -9.40 8.63 -35.11
N CYS A 304 -8.49 9.32 -35.80
CA CYS A 304 -8.04 8.95 -37.15
C CYS A 304 -7.57 7.49 -37.18
N ALA A 305 -7.83 6.80 -38.30
CA ALA A 305 -7.80 5.35 -38.51
C ALA A 305 -6.47 4.59 -38.20
N GLU A 306 -5.45 5.24 -37.65
CA GLU A 306 -4.11 4.69 -37.43
C GLU A 306 -3.76 4.39 -35.96
N GLN A 307 -4.60 4.81 -34.99
CA GLN A 307 -4.43 4.42 -33.58
C GLN A 307 -5.19 3.12 -33.34
N THR A 308 -4.47 2.02 -33.10
CA THR A 308 -4.97 0.66 -32.76
C THR A 308 -6.41 0.68 -32.26
N SER A 309 -7.36 0.44 -33.15
CA SER A 309 -8.78 0.59 -32.86
C SER A 309 -9.16 -0.41 -31.78
N ILE A 310 -9.56 0.09 -30.61
CA ILE A 310 -10.10 -0.74 -29.52
C ILE A 310 -11.31 -1.47 -30.10
N ARG A 311 -11.30 -2.80 -30.17
CA ARG A 311 -12.46 -3.53 -30.68
C ARG A 311 -13.47 -3.70 -29.56
N GLN A 312 -14.73 -3.94 -29.91
CA GLN A 312 -15.80 -4.10 -28.91
C GLN A 312 -15.52 -5.28 -27.98
N GLU A 313 -14.92 -6.35 -28.52
CA GLU A 313 -14.49 -7.53 -27.75
C GLU A 313 -13.33 -7.26 -26.78
N ASP A 314 -12.58 -6.17 -26.96
CA ASP A 314 -11.52 -5.78 -26.02
C ASP A 314 -12.09 -5.15 -24.75
N GLY A 315 -13.30 -4.59 -24.82
CA GLY A 315 -13.93 -3.81 -23.74
C GLY A 315 -13.88 -4.48 -22.36
N PRO A 316 -14.33 -5.74 -22.20
CA PRO A 316 -14.34 -6.40 -20.88
C PRO A 316 -12.92 -6.62 -20.33
N SER A 317 -11.98 -7.01 -21.20
CA SER A 317 -10.59 -7.26 -20.80
C SER A 317 -9.87 -5.97 -20.42
N LEU A 318 -10.14 -4.88 -21.14
CA LEU A 318 -9.61 -3.56 -20.83
C LEU A 318 -10.21 -2.97 -19.57
N LEU A 319 -11.52 -3.12 -19.37
CA LEU A 319 -12.18 -2.70 -18.15
C LEU A 319 -11.61 -3.44 -16.93
N PHE A 320 -11.43 -4.76 -17.04
CA PHE A 320 -10.79 -5.57 -16.01
C PHE A 320 -9.39 -5.05 -15.69
N TYR A 321 -8.58 -4.73 -16.70
CA TYR A 321 -7.28 -4.09 -16.51
C TYR A 321 -7.37 -2.74 -15.79
N TYR A 322 -8.23 -1.82 -16.24
CA TYR A 322 -8.29 -0.46 -15.71
C TYR A 322 -8.87 -0.37 -14.29
N ILE A 323 -9.78 -1.29 -13.93
CA ILE A 323 -10.27 -1.39 -12.54
C ILE A 323 -9.14 -1.86 -11.62
N PHE A 324 -8.33 -2.82 -12.07
CA PHE A 324 -7.18 -3.30 -11.32
C PHE A 324 -6.07 -2.22 -11.21
N ASP A 325 -5.80 -1.50 -12.29
CA ASP A 325 -4.76 -0.48 -12.36
C ASP A 325 -5.20 0.90 -11.83
N ASP A 326 -5.19 1.08 -10.50
CA ASP A 326 -5.27 2.42 -9.90
C ASP A 326 -3.88 3.09 -9.87
N TRP A 327 -3.42 3.47 -11.05
CA TRP A 327 -2.11 4.12 -11.23
C TRP A 327 -2.00 5.42 -10.44
N VAL A 328 -3.07 6.21 -10.34
CA VAL A 328 -3.02 7.50 -9.62
C VAL A 328 -2.75 7.27 -8.14
N SER A 329 -3.45 6.33 -7.50
CA SER A 329 -3.19 6.02 -6.09
C SER A 329 -1.82 5.36 -5.89
N SER A 330 -1.40 4.48 -6.81
CA SER A 330 -0.10 3.81 -6.72
C SER A 330 1.08 4.77 -6.94
N TYR A 331 0.96 5.68 -7.90
CA TYR A 331 1.97 6.68 -8.19
C TYR A 331 2.05 7.75 -7.10
N ALA A 332 0.92 8.18 -6.52
CA ALA A 332 0.93 9.12 -5.39
C ALA A 332 1.70 8.55 -4.17
N LEU A 333 1.61 7.25 -3.93
CA LEU A 333 2.34 6.57 -2.86
C LEU A 333 3.86 6.51 -3.10
N VAL A 334 4.27 6.46 -4.37
CA VAL A 334 5.62 6.06 -4.79
C VAL A 334 6.44 7.21 -5.36
N ALA A 335 5.81 8.19 -6.02
CA ALA A 335 6.52 9.25 -6.72
C ALA A 335 6.86 10.43 -5.81
N LYS A 336 8.05 11.01 -6.02
CA LYS A 336 8.69 12.10 -5.24
C LYS A 336 7.80 13.29 -4.88
N ARG A 337 6.71 13.56 -5.60
CA ARG A 337 5.80 14.69 -5.31
C ARG A 337 5.01 14.48 -4.01
N GLU A 338 4.77 13.24 -3.59
CA GLU A 338 4.05 12.87 -2.37
C GLU A 338 4.74 11.74 -1.59
N HIS A 339 6.06 11.58 -1.74
CA HIS A 339 6.84 10.52 -1.09
C HIS A 339 6.93 10.76 0.42
N LYS A 340 5.82 10.53 1.15
CA LYS A 340 5.72 10.74 2.60
C LYS A 340 6.86 10.06 3.34
N TYR A 341 7.22 8.85 2.90
CA TYR A 341 8.29 8.07 3.51
C TYR A 341 9.70 8.57 3.15
N GLY A 342 9.87 9.20 1.99
CA GLY A 342 11.16 9.69 1.51
C GLY A 342 11.48 11.02 2.16
N VAL A 343 10.49 11.91 2.20
CA VAL A 343 10.55 13.15 2.98
C VAL A 343 10.75 12.85 4.48
N ALA A 344 10.12 11.80 5.00
CA ALA A 344 10.35 11.36 6.38
C ALA A 344 11.78 10.85 6.60
N LEU A 345 12.33 10.06 5.67
CA LEU A 345 13.74 9.61 5.71
C LEU A 345 14.71 10.78 5.64
N ASP A 346 14.49 11.73 4.73
CA ASP A 346 15.32 12.93 4.59
C ASP A 346 15.30 13.79 5.86
N ARG A 347 14.12 13.93 6.48
CA ARG A 347 13.96 14.65 7.75
C ARG A 347 14.68 13.92 8.88
N LEU A 348 14.54 12.60 8.98
CA LEU A 348 15.25 11.78 9.97
C LEU A 348 16.77 11.89 9.79
N ARG A 349 17.25 11.86 8.54
CA ARG A 349 18.65 12.06 8.19
C ARG A 349 19.17 13.42 8.68
N GLN A 350 18.43 14.50 8.43
CA GLN A 350 18.79 15.83 8.92
C GLN A 350 18.83 15.88 10.46
N ASN A 351 17.85 15.27 11.11
CA ASN A 351 17.77 15.21 12.57
C ASN A 351 18.95 14.41 13.17
N MET A 352 19.33 13.28 12.58
CA MET A 352 20.46 12.45 13.03
C MET A 352 21.79 13.18 12.87
N LEU A 353 21.96 13.95 11.79
CA LEU A 353 23.16 14.76 11.56
C LEU A 353 23.25 15.93 12.56
N ALA A 354 22.13 16.54 12.93
CA ALA A 354 22.11 17.64 13.89
C ALA A 354 22.26 17.15 15.33
N LYS A 355 21.54 16.09 15.71
CA LYS A 355 21.54 15.51 17.05
C LYS A 355 21.36 13.99 16.97
N PRO A 356 22.45 13.21 17.00
CA PRO A 356 22.36 11.75 17.02
C PRO A 356 21.81 11.31 18.39
N VAL A 357 20.65 10.63 18.36
CA VAL A 357 19.95 10.06 19.52
C VAL A 357 19.44 8.67 19.14
N VAL A 358 19.39 7.76 20.11
CA VAL A 358 18.92 6.37 19.93
C VAL A 358 17.43 6.33 19.56
N ASP A 359 16.59 7.20 20.11
CA ASP A 359 15.15 7.26 19.81
C ASP A 359 14.85 7.48 18.31
N LEU A 360 15.75 8.14 17.58
CA LEU A 360 15.62 8.31 16.12
C LEU A 360 15.75 6.97 15.37
N ILE A 361 16.41 5.97 15.97
CA ILE A 361 16.50 4.61 15.44
C ILE A 361 15.16 3.91 15.57
N ASP A 362 14.39 4.16 16.63
CA ASP A 362 13.05 3.59 16.78
C ASP A 362 12.11 4.16 15.70
N GLU A 363 12.14 5.47 15.46
CA GLU A 363 11.39 6.08 14.35
C GLU A 363 11.78 5.49 13.00
N LEU A 364 13.08 5.27 12.78
CA LEU A 364 13.62 4.64 11.59
C LEU A 364 13.22 3.15 11.47
N HIS A 365 13.11 2.44 12.59
CA HIS A 365 12.64 1.06 12.65
C HIS A 365 11.17 0.97 12.24
N TRP A 366 10.30 1.82 12.81
CA TRP A 366 8.88 1.87 12.45
C TRP A 366 8.69 2.24 10.98
N LEU A 367 9.47 3.21 10.48
CA LEU A 367 9.46 3.58 9.07
C LEU A 367 9.87 2.41 8.17
N GLY A 368 10.90 1.66 8.56
CA GLY A 368 11.31 0.43 7.88
C GLY A 368 10.22 -0.64 7.86
N ARG A 369 9.49 -0.85 8.96
CA ARG A 369 8.34 -1.79 9.01
C ARG A 369 7.23 -1.38 8.04
N ARG A 370 6.87 -0.09 8.02
CA ARG A 370 5.86 0.45 7.10
C ARG A 370 6.26 0.23 5.64
N LEU A 371 7.51 0.55 5.29
CA LEU A 371 8.05 0.32 3.94
C LEU A 371 8.09 -1.16 3.57
N ALA A 372 8.40 -2.05 4.51
CA ALA A 372 8.39 -3.49 4.27
C ALA A 372 6.98 -4.04 4.00
N VAL A 373 5.96 -3.55 4.71
CA VAL A 373 4.55 -3.91 4.44
C VAL A 373 4.15 -3.42 3.05
N LEU A 374 4.51 -2.19 2.68
CA LEU A 374 4.24 -1.65 1.36
C LEU A 374 4.95 -2.43 0.24
N LYS A 375 6.22 -2.85 0.46
CA LYS A 375 6.96 -3.73 -0.48
C LYS A 375 6.18 -5.03 -0.71
N ARG A 376 5.73 -5.68 0.35
CA ARG A 376 4.95 -6.94 0.26
C ARG A 376 3.63 -6.75 -0.48
N LEU A 377 2.96 -5.61 -0.29
CA LEU A 377 1.72 -5.30 -1.04
C LEU A 377 1.99 -5.24 -2.55
N TYR A 378 2.99 -4.48 -2.99
CA TYR A 378 3.30 -4.39 -4.43
C TYR A 378 3.84 -5.71 -5.01
N GLN A 379 4.53 -6.51 -4.20
CA GLN A 379 4.88 -7.89 -4.58
C GLN A 379 3.62 -8.76 -4.76
N SER A 380 2.57 -8.56 -3.96
CA SER A 380 1.30 -9.27 -4.17
C SER A 380 0.64 -8.89 -5.50
N TYR A 381 0.71 -7.62 -5.90
CA TYR A 381 0.25 -7.18 -7.22
C TYR A 381 1.05 -7.79 -8.36
N GLU A 382 2.38 -7.86 -8.23
CA GLU A 382 3.23 -8.57 -9.17
C GLU A 382 2.81 -10.03 -9.31
N LEU A 383 2.60 -10.74 -8.19
CA LEU A 383 2.17 -12.14 -8.19
C LEU A 383 0.81 -12.34 -8.87
N ILE A 384 -0.17 -11.46 -8.62
CA ILE A 384 -1.49 -11.50 -9.28
C ILE A 384 -1.31 -11.40 -10.79
N MET A 385 -0.58 -10.38 -11.26
CA MET A 385 -0.39 -10.16 -12.70
C MET A 385 0.37 -11.30 -13.36
N MET A 386 1.42 -11.82 -12.71
CA MET A 386 2.16 -12.98 -13.21
C MET A 386 1.25 -14.21 -13.34
N ARG A 387 0.38 -14.48 -12.36
CA ARG A 387 -0.58 -15.60 -12.44
C ARG A 387 -1.57 -15.40 -13.59
N ILE A 388 -2.13 -14.21 -13.74
CA ILE A 388 -3.02 -13.88 -14.86
C ILE A 388 -2.32 -14.11 -16.19
N LEU A 389 -1.13 -13.54 -16.40
CA LEU A 389 -0.36 -13.68 -17.64
C LEU A 389 0.05 -15.12 -17.94
N GLN A 390 0.50 -15.87 -16.93
CA GLN A 390 0.81 -17.29 -17.05
C GLN A 390 -0.41 -18.10 -17.49
N ARG A 391 -1.59 -17.81 -16.91
CA ARG A 391 -2.83 -18.47 -17.32
C ARG A 391 -3.20 -18.13 -18.76
N GLN A 392 -3.06 -16.86 -19.16
CA GLN A 392 -3.34 -16.45 -20.53
C GLN A 392 -2.43 -17.14 -21.56
N ARG A 393 -1.13 -17.30 -21.24
CA ARG A 393 -0.21 -18.08 -22.09
C ARG A 393 -0.67 -19.54 -22.23
N SER A 394 -1.03 -20.18 -21.11
CA SER A 394 -1.56 -21.55 -21.14
C SER A 394 -2.84 -21.69 -21.96
N LEU A 395 -3.77 -20.74 -21.87
CA LEU A 395 -4.99 -20.74 -22.68
C LEU A 395 -4.69 -20.54 -24.18
N HIS A 396 -3.76 -19.65 -24.52
CA HIS A 396 -3.34 -19.42 -25.90
C HIS A 396 -2.63 -20.63 -26.52
N ASP A 397 -1.73 -21.27 -25.78
CA ASP A 397 -1.02 -22.46 -26.26
C ASP A 397 -1.99 -23.60 -26.54
N LYS A 398 -2.94 -23.86 -25.62
CA LYS A 398 -4.01 -24.86 -25.82
C LYS A 398 -4.89 -24.53 -27.04
N ALA A 399 -5.25 -23.27 -27.24
CA ALA A 399 -6.01 -22.85 -28.42
C ALA A 399 -5.24 -23.11 -29.73
N ARG A 400 -3.90 -22.96 -29.74
CA ARG A 400 -3.06 -23.27 -30.89
C ARG A 400 -2.95 -24.77 -31.16
N TYR A 401 -2.89 -25.60 -30.13
CA TYR A 401 -2.86 -27.07 -30.29
C TYR A 401 -4.21 -27.65 -30.76
N ASN A 402 -5.33 -27.02 -30.40
CA ASN A 402 -6.68 -27.45 -30.79
C ASN A 402 -7.08 -27.06 -32.22
N TYR A 403 -6.32 -26.20 -32.89
CA TYR A 403 -6.43 -26.00 -34.34
C TYR A 403 -5.44 -26.94 -35.05
N PRO A 404 -5.90 -28.00 -35.75
CA PRO A 404 -5.01 -28.72 -36.64
C PRO A 404 -4.51 -27.73 -37.68
N GLN A 405 -3.19 -27.61 -37.84
CA GLN A 405 -2.62 -26.95 -39.00
C GLN A 405 -3.17 -27.67 -40.24
N LEU A 406 -4.09 -27.02 -40.95
CA LEU A 406 -4.36 -27.33 -42.35
C LEU A 406 -3.05 -27.06 -43.09
N ALA A 407 -2.25 -28.11 -43.25
CA ALA A 407 -1.07 -28.12 -44.08
C ALA A 407 -1.49 -27.87 -45.54
N LEU A 408 -1.38 -26.61 -45.96
CA LEU A 408 -1.55 -26.22 -47.35
C LEU A 408 -0.18 -26.18 -48.03
N GLY A 409 0.18 -27.30 -48.67
CA GLY A 409 0.94 -27.38 -49.92
C GLY A 409 2.40 -26.91 -49.94
N GLN A 410 3.32 -27.88 -49.87
CA GLN A 410 4.49 -27.87 -50.77
C GLN A 410 4.64 -29.26 -51.41
N THR A 411 4.61 -29.21 -52.73
CA THR A 411 4.81 -30.27 -53.71
C THR A 411 6.22 -30.85 -53.67
N MET A 412 6.35 -32.18 -53.66
CA MET A 412 7.26 -32.93 -54.55
C MET A 412 6.93 -34.43 -54.50
N GLU A 413 6.69 -34.96 -55.69
CA GLU A 413 6.71 -36.37 -56.13
C GLU A 413 7.89 -37.14 -55.51
N ASP A 414 7.92 -38.46 -55.31
CA ASP A 414 7.23 -39.56 -55.98
C ASP A 414 7.44 -40.86 -55.17
N ASN A 415 6.64 -41.86 -55.52
CA ASN A 415 6.84 -43.31 -55.44
C ASN A 415 6.13 -44.17 -54.38
N GLU A 416 5.38 -45.09 -54.98
CA GLU A 416 4.45 -46.11 -54.51
C GLU A 416 5.08 -47.19 -53.62
N SER A 417 4.27 -47.81 -52.75
CA SER A 417 4.05 -49.26 -52.69
C SER A 417 3.02 -49.62 -51.62
N ASP A 418 2.11 -50.52 -52.02
CA ASP A 418 0.98 -51.11 -51.33
C ASP A 418 1.25 -51.73 -49.95
N ASP A 419 0.27 -51.64 -49.03
CA ASP A 419 -0.60 -52.80 -48.74
C ASP A 419 -1.73 -52.45 -47.76
N ALA A 420 -2.94 -52.83 -48.17
CA ALA A 420 -4.18 -52.68 -47.44
C ALA A 420 -4.44 -53.91 -46.56
N GLN A 421 -4.83 -53.68 -45.29
CA GLN A 421 -5.92 -54.38 -44.57
C GLN A 421 -5.68 -54.34 -43.06
N GLN A 422 -6.41 -53.46 -42.37
CA GLN A 422 -7.17 -53.86 -41.18
C GLN A 422 -8.27 -52.83 -40.92
N GLN A 423 -9.47 -53.19 -41.37
CA GLN A 423 -10.70 -52.49 -41.07
C GLN A 423 -11.21 -52.86 -39.68
N SER A 424 -11.85 -51.86 -39.07
CA SER A 424 -13.07 -51.99 -38.25
C SER A 424 -12.91 -52.50 -36.81
N MET A 425 -12.93 -51.56 -35.87
CA MET A 425 -14.14 -51.26 -35.08
C MET A 425 -13.83 -50.10 -34.12
N GLN A 426 -14.22 -48.88 -34.48
CA GLN A 426 -14.44 -47.79 -33.51
C GLN A 426 -15.22 -46.68 -34.21
N ASN A 427 -16.53 -46.87 -34.29
CA ASN A 427 -17.46 -45.77 -34.50
C ASN A 427 -18.62 -45.94 -33.52
N SER A 428 -19.11 -44.81 -33.02
CA SER A 428 -20.23 -44.64 -32.09
C SER A 428 -20.00 -45.08 -30.63
N PHE A 429 -19.39 -44.20 -29.84
CA PHE A 429 -19.90 -43.68 -28.57
C PHE A 429 -18.88 -42.64 -28.07
N SER A 430 -18.84 -41.48 -28.72
CA SER A 430 -18.26 -40.27 -28.12
C SER A 430 -19.21 -39.79 -27.02
N LEU A 431 -19.19 -40.51 -25.89
CA LEU A 431 -19.64 -39.97 -24.62
C LEU A 431 -18.81 -38.72 -24.41
N SER A 432 -19.48 -37.58 -24.33
CA SER A 432 -18.95 -36.28 -23.96
C SER A 432 -18.13 -36.39 -22.67
N SER A 433 -16.83 -36.67 -22.79
CA SER A 433 -15.88 -36.33 -21.76
C SER A 433 -15.75 -34.81 -21.83
N ILE A 434 -16.38 -34.14 -20.86
CA ILE A 434 -16.08 -32.74 -20.56
C ILE A 434 -14.55 -32.67 -20.41
N PRO A 435 -13.81 -31.94 -21.26
CA PRO A 435 -12.40 -31.73 -20.97
C PRO A 435 -12.37 -30.79 -19.77
N ASP A 436 -11.95 -31.32 -18.62
CA ASP A 436 -11.81 -30.65 -17.33
C ASP A 436 -10.68 -29.58 -17.32
N ASP A 437 -10.38 -28.96 -18.47
CA ASP A 437 -9.02 -28.50 -18.77
C ASP A 437 -8.89 -27.05 -19.30
N SER A 438 -9.97 -26.28 -19.44
CA SER A 438 -9.90 -24.85 -19.82
C SER A 438 -10.58 -23.93 -18.82
N VAL A 439 -10.11 -23.95 -17.58
CA VAL A 439 -10.56 -23.03 -16.51
C VAL A 439 -10.06 -21.60 -16.78
N GLY A 440 -10.88 -20.58 -16.56
CA GLY A 440 -10.52 -19.16 -16.71
C GLY A 440 -10.89 -18.57 -18.07
N VAL A 441 -11.12 -17.26 -18.07
CA VAL A 441 -11.58 -16.50 -19.25
C VAL A 441 -10.37 -15.93 -20.01
N PRO A 442 -10.31 -16.09 -21.36
CA PRO A 442 -9.25 -15.50 -22.16
C PRO A 442 -9.35 -13.97 -22.16
N LEU A 443 -8.21 -13.30 -21.99
CA LEU A 443 -8.08 -11.85 -22.11
C LEU A 443 -7.76 -11.48 -23.55
N SER A 444 -8.16 -10.27 -23.96
CA SER A 444 -7.76 -9.75 -25.26
C SER A 444 -6.28 -9.41 -25.31
N SER A 445 -5.69 -9.48 -26.50
CA SER A 445 -4.25 -9.19 -26.71
C SER A 445 -3.87 -7.78 -26.26
N ALA A 446 -4.78 -6.82 -26.43
CA ALA A 446 -4.60 -5.43 -26.00
C ALA A 446 -4.56 -5.29 -24.47
N ALA A 447 -5.29 -6.13 -23.73
CA ALA A 447 -5.23 -6.17 -22.27
C ALA A 447 -3.98 -6.91 -21.78
N VAL A 448 -3.61 -8.03 -22.41
CA VAL A 448 -2.39 -8.79 -22.09
C VAL A 448 -1.15 -7.90 -22.19
N ALA A 449 -0.99 -7.17 -23.30
CA ALA A 449 0.14 -6.25 -23.49
C ALA A 449 0.15 -5.11 -22.45
N ARG A 450 -1.01 -4.66 -21.97
CA ARG A 450 -1.10 -3.66 -20.88
C ARG A 450 -0.69 -4.26 -19.53
N PHE A 451 -1.12 -5.48 -19.22
CA PHE A 451 -0.68 -6.19 -18.02
C PHE A 451 0.84 -6.44 -18.01
N GLU A 452 1.44 -6.81 -19.14
CA GLU A 452 2.90 -6.97 -19.25
C GLU A 452 3.63 -5.65 -18.92
N ARG A 453 3.18 -4.53 -19.50
CA ARG A 453 3.72 -3.21 -19.16
C ARG A 453 3.49 -2.82 -17.70
N LEU A 454 2.34 -3.19 -17.12
CA LEU A 454 2.03 -2.89 -15.72
C LEU A 454 2.96 -3.63 -14.76
N VAL A 455 3.32 -4.89 -15.06
CA VAL A 455 4.32 -5.65 -14.30
C VAL A 455 5.65 -4.90 -14.29
N ASP A 456 6.14 -4.51 -15.47
CA ASP A 456 7.41 -3.78 -15.58
C ASP A 456 7.35 -2.45 -14.83
N ARG A 457 6.22 -1.74 -14.92
CA ARG A 457 6.00 -0.48 -14.24
C ARG A 457 5.99 -0.61 -12.72
N ILE A 458 5.33 -1.63 -12.18
CA ILE A 458 5.31 -1.90 -10.73
C ILE A 458 6.72 -2.26 -10.25
N LYS A 459 7.48 -3.04 -11.01
CA LYS A 459 8.88 -3.37 -10.68
C LYS A 459 9.77 -2.14 -10.65
N LEU A 460 9.77 -1.37 -11.73
CA LEU A 460 10.68 -0.25 -11.93
C LEU A 460 10.33 0.96 -11.06
N TYR A 461 9.06 1.30 -10.93
CA TYR A 461 8.68 2.50 -10.20
C TYR A 461 8.29 2.21 -8.76
N CYS A 462 7.52 1.17 -8.47
CA CYS A 462 7.05 0.93 -7.11
C CYS A 462 8.08 0.16 -6.27
N LEU A 463 8.48 -1.03 -6.73
CA LEU A 463 9.34 -1.92 -5.94
C LEU A 463 10.77 -1.38 -5.81
N SER A 464 11.36 -0.88 -6.90
CA SER A 464 12.72 -0.31 -6.89
C SER A 464 12.84 0.94 -5.99
N GLU A 465 11.86 1.85 -6.01
CA GLU A 465 11.90 3.05 -5.16
C GLU A 465 11.72 2.69 -3.67
N ILE A 466 10.82 1.74 -3.35
CA ILE A 466 10.66 1.25 -1.97
C ILE A 466 11.94 0.55 -1.50
N GLU A 467 12.58 -0.24 -2.35
CA GLU A 467 13.86 -0.90 -2.05
C GLU A 467 14.99 0.09 -1.83
N THR A 468 15.03 1.18 -2.61
CA THR A 468 15.97 2.28 -2.42
C THR A 468 15.77 2.93 -1.05
N CYS A 469 14.52 3.18 -0.65
CA CYS A 469 14.20 3.74 0.68
C CYS A 469 14.58 2.78 1.82
N LEU A 470 14.36 1.47 1.65
CA LEU A 470 14.78 0.47 2.64
C LEU A 470 16.30 0.41 2.77
N THR A 471 17.02 0.51 1.66
CA THR A 471 18.49 0.54 1.65
C THR A 471 19.02 1.83 2.31
N GLU A 472 18.41 2.98 2.02
CA GLU A 472 18.74 4.24 2.70
C GLU A 472 18.50 4.15 4.21
N LYS A 473 17.40 3.53 4.62
CA LYS A 473 17.10 3.28 6.03
C LYS A 473 18.20 2.46 6.72
N GLU A 474 18.71 1.41 6.08
CA GLU A 474 19.82 0.62 6.64
C GLU A 474 21.09 1.46 6.79
N ASN A 475 21.43 2.22 5.76
CA ASN A 475 22.58 3.13 5.78
C ASN A 475 22.48 4.21 6.86
N LEU A 476 21.28 4.78 7.07
CA LEU A 476 21.03 5.76 8.14
C LEU A 476 21.16 5.15 9.54
N THR A 477 20.78 3.88 9.69
CA THR A 477 20.96 3.16 10.96
C THR A 477 22.45 3.06 11.31
N PHE A 478 23.28 2.62 10.35
CA PHE A 478 24.73 2.56 10.52
C PHE A 478 25.36 3.93 10.77
N LEU A 479 24.93 4.97 10.03
CA LEU A 479 25.42 6.33 10.21
C LEU A 479 25.12 6.85 11.62
N ASN A 480 23.92 6.63 12.15
CA ASN A 480 23.55 7.09 13.49
C ASN A 480 24.40 6.41 14.57
N PHE A 481 24.59 5.09 14.51
CA PHE A 481 25.50 4.39 15.44
C PHE A 481 26.94 4.93 15.38
N ASN A 482 27.45 5.19 14.18
CA ASN A 482 28.79 5.77 14.01
C ASN A 482 28.89 7.19 14.60
N LEU A 483 27.85 8.02 14.44
CA LEU A 483 27.80 9.36 15.02
C LEU A 483 27.70 9.34 16.55
N ILE A 484 26.93 8.40 17.11
CA ILE A 484 26.84 8.19 18.57
C ILE A 484 28.22 7.77 19.10
N ALA A 485 28.86 6.77 18.50
CA ALA A 485 30.18 6.31 18.92
C ALA A 485 31.25 7.42 18.85
N LEU A 486 31.22 8.25 17.80
CA LEU A 486 32.11 9.40 17.67
C LEU A 486 31.86 10.43 18.78
N LYS A 487 30.60 10.72 19.10
CA LYS A 487 30.23 11.66 20.16
C LYS A 487 30.61 11.15 21.55
N ASP A 488 30.46 9.86 21.81
CA ASP A 488 30.86 9.24 23.07
C ASP A 488 32.37 9.27 23.22
N SER A 489 33.13 8.96 22.16
CA SER A 489 34.59 9.11 22.15
C SER A 489 35.02 10.55 22.47
N GLN A 490 34.38 11.56 21.86
CA GLN A 490 34.64 12.97 22.17
C GLN A 490 34.25 13.35 23.61
N ALA A 491 33.17 12.79 24.14
CA ALA A 491 32.76 13.03 25.52
C ALA A 491 33.76 12.44 26.52
N VAL A 492 34.27 11.23 26.24
CA VAL A 492 35.32 10.59 27.03
C VAL A 492 36.63 11.37 26.94
N GLU A 493 37.00 11.88 25.76
CA GLU A 493 38.18 12.74 25.60
C GLU A 493 38.05 14.01 26.44
N LYS A 494 36.89 14.69 26.37
CA LYS A 494 36.61 15.87 27.19
C LYS A 494 36.62 15.57 28.68
N LEU A 495 36.04 14.44 29.10
CA LEU A 495 36.05 14.01 30.50
C LEU A 495 37.48 13.75 30.97
N THR A 496 38.28 13.04 30.17
CA THR A 496 39.69 12.76 30.45
C THR A 496 40.47 14.06 30.57
N ARG A 497 40.23 15.04 29.70
CA ARG A 497 40.84 16.37 29.77
C ARG A 497 40.48 17.12 31.05
N ILE A 498 39.20 17.08 31.45
CA ILE A 498 38.74 17.70 32.70
C ILE A 498 39.36 17.00 33.91
N THR A 499 39.46 15.67 33.91
CA THR A 499 40.10 14.90 34.98
C THR A 499 41.58 15.20 35.10
N ILE A 500 42.30 15.28 33.97
CA ILE A 500 43.71 15.68 33.94
C ILE A 500 43.87 17.11 34.50
N LEU A 501 42.98 18.03 34.13
CA LEU A 501 42.98 19.39 34.66
C LEU A 501 42.73 19.39 36.17
N LEU A 502 41.75 18.63 36.64
CA LEU A 502 41.44 18.51 38.07
C LEU A 502 42.63 17.91 38.84
N ALA A 503 43.28 16.88 38.31
CA ALA A 503 44.48 16.30 38.90
C ALA A 503 45.61 17.33 39.00
N LYS A 504 45.82 18.16 37.97
CA LYS A 504 46.78 19.28 38.00
C LYS A 504 46.44 20.29 39.10
N VAL A 505 45.17 20.64 39.28
CA VAL A 505 44.69 21.51 40.37
C VAL A 505 44.97 20.86 41.73
N THR A 506 44.68 19.57 41.91
CA THR A 506 44.96 18.85 43.15
C THR A 506 46.45 18.82 43.48
N ILE A 507 47.32 18.56 42.51
CA ILE A 507 48.78 18.60 42.68
C ILE A 507 49.24 19.99 43.17
N LEU A 508 48.63 21.07 42.66
CA LEU A 508 48.93 22.44 43.07
C LEU A 508 48.49 22.73 44.52
N PHE A 509 47.31 22.25 44.93
CA PHE A 509 46.72 22.59 46.23
C PHE A 509 47.05 21.60 47.37
N LEU A 510 47.53 20.39 47.07
CA LEU A 510 47.89 19.41 48.09
C LEU A 510 49.00 19.92 49.03
N PRO A 511 50.13 20.48 48.55
CA PRO A 511 51.19 21.00 49.43
C PRO A 511 50.73 22.21 50.25
N VAL A 512 49.88 23.05 49.65
CA VAL A 512 49.28 24.22 50.32
C VAL A 512 48.32 23.78 51.44
N SER A 513 47.54 22.72 51.20
CA SER A 513 46.65 22.14 52.20
C SER A 513 47.44 21.51 53.35
N LEU A 514 48.54 20.80 53.03
CA LEU A 514 49.44 20.22 54.03
C LEU A 514 50.15 21.31 54.86
N MET A 515 50.60 22.38 54.22
CA MET A 515 51.15 23.55 54.91
C MET A 515 50.10 24.17 55.84
N THR A 516 48.88 24.39 55.35
CA THR A 516 47.79 24.94 56.16
C THR A 516 47.49 24.04 57.36
N GLY A 517 47.52 22.71 57.16
CA GLY A 517 47.40 21.72 58.23
C GLY A 517 48.54 21.82 59.25
N TYR A 518 49.80 21.98 58.80
CA TYR A 518 50.96 22.14 59.67
C TYR A 518 50.82 23.37 60.58
N PHE A 519 50.47 24.53 60.02
CA PHE A 519 50.22 25.75 60.82
C PHE A 519 48.97 25.66 61.71
N SER A 520 48.06 24.72 61.45
CA SER A 520 46.88 24.45 62.29
C SER A 520 47.15 23.45 63.42
N THR A 521 48.35 22.85 63.50
CA THR A 521 48.66 21.87 64.56
C THR A 521 48.95 22.54 65.91
N GLU A 522 48.27 22.08 66.97
CA GLU A 522 48.45 22.60 68.33
C GLU A 522 49.52 21.84 69.12
N LEU A 523 50.75 21.79 68.59
CA LEU A 523 51.88 21.20 69.31
C LEU A 523 52.37 22.15 70.42
N GLN A 524 52.66 21.62 71.61
CA GLN A 524 52.99 22.39 72.82
C GLN A 524 54.22 23.32 72.70
N ASN A 525 55.08 23.12 71.68
CA ASN A 525 56.25 23.96 71.40
C ASN A 525 56.08 24.89 70.18
N VAL A 526 54.90 24.91 69.56
CA VAL A 526 54.61 25.63 68.30
C VAL A 526 53.47 26.65 68.48
N LYS A 527 52.76 26.56 69.62
CA LYS A 527 51.60 27.40 69.92
C LYS A 527 52.03 28.82 70.29
N GLY A 528 51.95 29.73 69.32
CA GLY A 528 52.15 31.17 69.52
C GLY A 528 53.39 31.80 68.86
N GLU A 529 54.25 31.02 68.19
CA GLU A 529 55.45 31.55 67.52
C GLU A 529 55.21 32.08 66.10
N TYR A 530 54.17 31.60 65.41
CA TYR A 530 53.93 31.95 64.01
C TYR A 530 53.10 33.23 63.85
N THR A 531 53.63 34.20 63.11
CA THR A 531 52.92 35.45 62.79
C THR A 531 52.06 35.30 61.52
N ILE A 532 51.03 36.15 61.40
CA ILE A 532 50.18 36.24 60.18
C ILE A 532 51.05 36.46 58.93
N THR A 533 52.15 37.21 59.06
CA THR A 533 53.10 37.47 57.96
C THR A 533 53.87 36.22 57.53
N GLN A 534 54.26 35.34 58.45
CA GLN A 534 54.96 34.09 58.14
C GLN A 534 54.05 33.09 57.42
N TYR A 535 52.78 33.00 57.82
CA TYR A 535 51.80 32.15 57.13
C TYR A 535 51.64 32.53 55.65
N TRP A 536 51.40 33.82 55.36
CA TRP A 536 51.21 34.28 53.98
C TRP A 536 52.50 34.21 53.15
N ALA A 537 53.66 34.40 53.76
CA ALA A 537 54.95 34.21 53.11
C ALA A 537 55.20 32.74 52.75
N SER A 538 54.99 31.80 53.68
CA SER A 538 55.10 30.36 53.43
C SER A 538 54.09 29.87 52.39
N PHE A 539 52.86 30.37 52.43
CA PHE A 539 51.84 30.10 51.42
C PHE A 539 52.32 30.53 50.02
N GLY A 540 52.82 31.75 49.88
CA GLY A 540 53.33 32.28 48.61
C GLY A 540 54.49 31.46 48.05
N VAL A 541 55.47 31.12 48.90
CA VAL A 541 56.64 30.30 48.50
C VAL A 541 56.22 28.90 48.07
N ILE A 542 55.37 28.23 48.84
CA ILE A 542 54.94 26.85 48.55
C ILE A 542 54.04 26.79 47.30
N MET A 543 53.14 27.77 47.13
CA MET A 543 52.29 27.85 45.93
C MET A 543 53.14 28.12 44.68
N PHE A 544 54.12 29.03 44.76
CA PHE A 544 55.06 29.30 43.67
C PHE A 544 55.91 28.07 43.34
N LEU A 545 56.47 27.38 44.33
CA LEU A 545 57.28 26.17 44.11
C LEU A 545 56.44 25.04 43.49
N SER A 546 55.20 24.88 43.94
CA SER A 546 54.24 23.90 43.39
C SER A 546 53.88 24.22 41.94
N PHE A 547 53.70 25.50 41.61
CA PHE A 547 53.46 25.96 40.24
C PHE A 547 54.67 25.69 39.32
N VAL A 548 55.87 26.04 39.77
CA VAL A 548 57.11 25.78 39.01
C VAL A 548 57.31 24.27 38.80
N SER A 549 57.07 23.46 39.83
CA SER A 549 57.13 22.00 39.74
C SER A 549 56.12 21.46 38.70
N LEU A 550 54.89 21.97 38.69
CA LEU A 550 53.86 21.57 37.71
C LEU A 550 54.24 21.95 36.27
N VAL A 551 54.84 23.12 36.06
CA VAL A 551 55.36 23.56 34.74
C VAL A 551 56.52 22.68 34.30
N PHE A 552 57.46 22.37 35.20
CA PHE A 552 58.60 21.50 34.93
C PHE A 552 58.17 20.06 34.61
N PHE A 553 57.29 19.47 35.42
CA PHE A 553 56.74 18.14 35.15
C PHE A 553 55.89 18.11 33.88
N GLY A 554 55.14 19.18 33.60
CA GLY A 554 54.42 19.33 32.34
C GLY A 554 55.36 19.34 31.14
N TYR A 555 56.49 20.04 31.22
CA TYR A 555 57.49 20.11 30.15
C TYR A 555 58.25 18.78 29.95
N VAL A 556 58.62 18.10 31.03
CA VAL A 556 59.41 16.84 30.98
C VAL A 556 58.56 15.63 30.60
N SER A 557 57.28 15.60 30.98
CA SER A 557 56.41 14.43 30.79
C SER A 557 55.73 14.35 29.42
N ASP A 558 55.96 15.31 28.51
CA ASP A 558 55.28 15.45 27.20
C ASP A 558 53.73 15.38 27.26
N THR A 559 53.15 15.50 28.47
CA THR A 559 51.71 15.59 28.73
C THR A 559 51.16 16.99 28.42
N VAL A 560 51.88 17.73 27.56
CA VAL A 560 51.42 18.93 26.86
C VAL A 560 50.71 18.53 25.55
N GLU A 561 49.94 17.45 25.55
CA GLU A 561 48.87 17.28 24.55
C GLU A 561 47.66 18.14 24.95
N GLY A 562 47.90 19.45 24.89
CA GLY A 562 46.91 20.52 24.93
C GLY A 562 46.82 21.26 23.59
N ARG A 563 47.24 20.65 22.47
CA ARG A 563 46.98 21.18 21.13
C ARG A 563 45.92 20.34 20.43
N PRO A 564 44.83 20.94 19.92
CA PRO A 564 43.77 20.21 19.26
C PRO A 564 44.30 19.63 17.94
N ILE A 565 44.37 18.30 17.85
CA ILE A 565 44.31 17.65 16.54
C ILE A 565 42.83 17.78 16.11
N TYR A 566 42.58 18.72 15.19
CA TYR A 566 41.29 19.10 14.55
C TYR A 566 40.60 20.38 15.01
N GLU A 567 41.19 21.53 14.70
CA GLU A 567 40.44 22.74 14.30
C GLU A 567 40.30 22.90 12.76
N SER A 568 40.72 21.91 11.98
CA SER A 568 40.99 22.11 10.54
C SER A 568 39.92 21.55 9.59
N LEU A 569 39.10 20.56 9.97
CA LEU A 569 38.19 19.93 8.99
C LEU A 569 36.83 20.60 8.87
N PHE A 570 36.20 21.04 9.96
CA PHE A 570 34.89 21.69 9.86
C PHE A 570 35.00 23.04 9.16
N GLN A 571 36.04 23.84 9.44
CA GLN A 571 36.31 25.08 8.71
C GLN A 571 36.76 24.85 7.25
N LYS A 572 37.46 23.75 6.93
CA LYS A 572 37.78 23.40 5.53
C LYS A 572 36.55 22.92 4.76
N PHE A 573 35.67 22.11 5.36
CA PHE A 573 34.41 21.68 4.72
C PHE A 573 33.43 22.85 4.56
N PHE A 574 33.33 23.75 5.54
CA PHE A 574 32.51 24.96 5.44
C PHE A 574 33.07 25.95 4.40
N ARG A 575 34.41 26.06 4.24
CA ARG A 575 35.01 26.85 3.15
C ARG A 575 34.85 26.21 1.78
N VAL A 576 34.95 24.88 1.67
CA VAL A 576 34.77 24.15 0.39
C VAL A 576 33.31 24.14 -0.07
N SER A 577 32.35 24.08 0.87
CA SER A 577 30.93 24.24 0.57
C SER A 577 30.61 25.65 0.06
N ARG A 578 31.19 26.67 0.69
CA ARG A 578 30.99 28.08 0.29
C ARG A 578 31.66 28.42 -1.04
N SER A 579 32.80 27.79 -1.39
CA SER A 579 33.44 27.98 -2.70
C SER A 579 32.72 27.27 -3.84
N LYS A 580 32.07 26.12 -3.59
CA LYS A 580 31.20 25.45 -4.58
C LYS A 580 29.90 26.24 -4.84
N ILE A 581 29.30 26.82 -3.81
CA ILE A 581 28.11 27.70 -3.95
C ILE A 581 28.45 29.02 -4.63
N SER A 582 29.66 29.54 -4.44
CA SER A 582 30.16 30.73 -5.14
C SER A 582 30.43 30.49 -6.63
N HIS A 583 30.91 29.31 -7.02
CA HIS A 583 31.14 28.97 -8.43
C HIS A 583 29.84 28.70 -9.18
N SER A 584 28.89 27.98 -8.57
CA SER A 584 27.58 27.72 -9.18
C SER A 584 26.72 28.98 -9.39
N ARG A 585 27.01 30.09 -8.68
CA ARG A 585 26.29 31.37 -8.83
C ARG A 585 26.92 32.30 -9.87
N LYS A 586 28.13 31.99 -10.35
CA LYS A 586 28.79 32.73 -11.44
C LYS A 586 28.43 32.15 -12.82
N ASP A 587 28.29 30.83 -12.93
CA ASP A 587 27.89 30.18 -14.19
C ASP A 587 26.42 30.42 -14.60
N ILE A 588 25.58 30.92 -13.69
CA ILE A 588 24.17 31.30 -13.98
C ILE A 588 24.04 32.78 -14.41
N ARG A 589 25.14 33.55 -14.41
CA ARG A 589 25.13 34.97 -14.83
C ARG A 589 25.76 35.25 -16.19
N ASP A 590 26.43 34.27 -16.79
CA ASP A 590 27.04 34.36 -18.12
C ASP A 590 26.45 33.34 -19.12
N THR A 591 25.14 33.07 -19.03
CA THR A 591 24.34 32.46 -20.12
C THR A 591 23.09 33.27 -20.41
#